data_AF-A0A6P6XQL3-F1
#
_entry.id   AF-A0A6P6XQL3-F1
#
_cell.length_a   1.000
_cell.length_b   1.000
_cell.length_c   1.000
_cell.angle_alpha   90.00
_cell.angle_beta   90.00
_cell.angle_gamma   90.00
#
_symmetry.space_group_name_H-M   'P 1'
#
loop_
_entity.id
_entity.type
_entity.pdbx_description
1 polymer ?
#
loop_
_entity_poly.entity_id
_entity_poly.type
_entity_poly.pdbx_seq_one_letter_code
_entity_poly.pdbx_strand_id
1 'polypeptide(L)'
;MDRNDLHEQVVQFGNHSNKYEIDQQRNPLKSTFIYGPSSIRQSNYGGHPLERLEKTRLARDEYRDLQILRSVQGIQAPLRQLAERKSAANVGRLPFLPSSNLMMDVLLGHDEMIMPENIYDQPNEFCEVNLPPHMIMERKLNIL
;
A
#
# COMPACT_ATOMS: atom_id res chain seq x y z
N MET A 1 -24.47 17.09 -12.08
CA MET A 1 -23.25 16.38 -11.63
C MET A 1 -23.72 15.01 -11.20
N ASP A 2 -23.45 14.02 -12.04
CA ASP A 2 -24.13 12.74 -12.01
C ASP A 2 -23.54 11.84 -10.93
N ARG A 3 -24.39 11.02 -10.29
CA ARG A 3 -23.96 10.13 -9.19
C ARG A 3 -22.88 9.12 -9.60
N ASN A 4 -22.71 8.91 -10.91
CA ASN A 4 -21.71 8.01 -11.47
C ASN A 4 -20.31 8.63 -11.49
N ASP A 5 -20.18 9.96 -11.59
CA ASP A 5 -18.90 10.67 -11.60
C ASP A 5 -18.23 10.64 -10.21
N LEU A 6 -19.03 10.60 -9.14
CA LEU A 6 -18.52 10.50 -7.78
C LEU A 6 -17.91 9.13 -7.50
N HIS A 7 -18.46 8.05 -8.07
CA HIS A 7 -17.91 6.69 -7.91
C HIS A 7 -16.56 6.56 -8.64
N GLU A 8 -16.42 7.19 -9.81
CA GLU A 8 -15.14 7.27 -10.54
C GLU A 8 -14.09 8.09 -9.79
N GLN A 9 -14.50 9.17 -9.11
CA GLN A 9 -13.60 9.93 -8.22
C GLN A 9 -13.19 9.15 -6.97
N VAL A 10 -14.09 8.36 -6.36
CA VAL A 10 -13.73 7.48 -5.22
C VAL A 10 -12.67 6.45 -5.65
N VAL A 11 -12.82 5.85 -6.83
CA VAL A 11 -11.84 4.92 -7.40
C VAL A 11 -10.49 5.63 -7.60
N GLN A 12 -10.47 6.93 -7.92
CA GLN A 12 -9.25 7.71 -8.07
C GLN A 12 -8.54 8.08 -6.76
N PHE A 13 -9.25 8.26 -5.63
CA PHE A 13 -8.61 8.52 -4.33
C PHE A 13 -7.93 7.28 -3.72
N GLY A 14 -8.36 6.08 -4.12
CA GLY A 14 -7.68 4.80 -3.81
C GLY A 14 -6.46 4.51 -4.68
N ASN A 15 -6.27 5.25 -5.78
CA ASN A 15 -5.17 5.05 -6.74
C ASN A 15 -3.88 5.77 -6.34
N HIS A 16 -3.55 5.81 -5.05
CA HIS A 16 -2.20 6.21 -4.60
C HIS A 16 -1.27 5.02 -4.34
N SER A 17 -1.76 3.79 -4.47
CA SER A 17 -1.00 2.56 -4.31
C SER A 17 -0.54 1.90 -5.62
N ASN A 18 -0.54 2.59 -6.76
CA ASN A 18 -0.12 1.97 -8.03
C ASN A 18 1.00 2.70 -8.78
N LYS A 19 1.89 3.38 -8.05
CA LYS A 19 3.18 3.79 -8.64
C LYS A 19 4.11 2.60 -8.89
N TYR A 20 3.89 1.48 -8.19
CA TYR A 20 4.66 0.25 -8.36
C TYR A 20 4.12 -0.68 -9.45
N GLU A 21 2.89 -0.49 -9.93
CA GLU A 21 2.25 -1.36 -10.92
C GLU A 21 2.52 -0.89 -12.36
N ILE A 22 2.58 0.43 -12.57
CA ILE A 22 2.80 1.04 -13.90
C ILE A 22 4.25 0.88 -14.40
N ASP A 23 5.22 0.73 -13.48
CA ASP A 23 6.62 0.45 -13.83
C ASP A 23 6.90 -1.03 -14.15
N GLN A 24 5.97 -1.96 -13.87
CA GLN A 24 6.20 -3.39 -14.09
C GLN A 24 6.22 -3.78 -15.57
N GLN A 25 5.51 -3.05 -16.43
CA GLN A 25 5.45 -3.35 -17.86
C GLN A 25 6.63 -2.78 -18.67
N ARG A 26 7.47 -1.90 -18.09
CA ARG A 26 8.55 -1.20 -18.83
C ARG A 26 9.90 -1.91 -18.81
N ASN A 27 10.08 -2.99 -18.04
CA ASN A 27 11.37 -3.68 -18.00
C ASN A 27 11.23 -5.18 -18.33
N PRO A 28 11.46 -5.59 -19.60
CA PRO A 28 11.32 -6.98 -20.04
C PRO A 28 12.39 -7.93 -19.47
N LEU A 29 13.35 -7.45 -18.67
CA LEU A 29 14.49 -8.24 -18.19
C LEU A 29 14.61 -8.18 -16.66
N LYS A 30 13.62 -8.74 -15.94
CA LYS A 30 13.79 -9.03 -14.52
C LYS A 30 14.60 -10.33 -14.37
N SER A 31 15.83 -10.23 -13.86
CA SER A 31 16.62 -11.42 -13.50
C SER A 31 15.94 -12.17 -12.37
N THR A 32 15.55 -13.43 -12.61
CA THR A 32 14.96 -14.33 -11.59
C THR A 32 15.86 -14.49 -10.37
N PHE A 33 17.18 -14.36 -10.54
CA PHE A 33 18.15 -14.41 -9.44
C PHE A 33 18.05 -13.21 -8.49
N ILE A 34 17.62 -12.05 -8.98
CA ILE A 34 17.56 -10.81 -8.19
C ILE A 34 16.16 -10.62 -7.58
N TYR A 35 15.11 -10.97 -8.33
CA TYR A 35 13.71 -10.70 -7.95
C TYR A 35 12.95 -11.94 -7.45
N GLY A 36 13.62 -13.09 -7.43
CA GLY A 36 13.05 -14.36 -7.01
C GLY A 36 12.02 -14.93 -8.00
N PRO A 37 11.46 -16.11 -7.68
CA PRO A 37 10.51 -16.83 -8.54
C PRO A 37 9.17 -16.08 -8.72
N SER A 38 8.86 -15.14 -7.84
CA SER A 38 7.64 -14.31 -7.92
C SER A 38 7.56 -13.47 -9.21
N SER A 39 8.71 -13.16 -9.82
CA SER A 39 8.82 -12.36 -11.04
C SER A 39 8.27 -13.06 -12.30
N ILE A 40 7.99 -14.36 -12.26
CA ILE A 40 7.53 -15.16 -13.40
C ILE A 40 6.00 -15.38 -13.37
N ARG A 41 5.31 -14.93 -12.31
CA ARG A 41 3.87 -15.17 -12.17
C ARG A 41 3.07 -14.59 -13.34
N GLN A 42 2.30 -15.46 -14.00
CA GLN A 42 1.39 -15.09 -15.07
C GLN A 42 0.10 -14.50 -14.46
N SER A 43 -0.21 -13.24 -14.78
CA SER A 43 -1.36 -12.50 -14.25
C SER A 43 -2.73 -12.92 -14.83
N ASN A 44 -2.78 -13.96 -15.65
CA ASN A 44 -3.89 -14.19 -16.60
C ASN A 44 -4.86 -15.33 -16.22
N TYR A 45 -4.78 -15.87 -15.01
CA TYR A 45 -5.82 -16.79 -14.56
C TYR A 45 -7.06 -16.00 -14.12
N GLY A 46 -8.22 -16.34 -14.65
CA GLY A 46 -9.50 -15.71 -14.28
C GLY A 46 -9.78 -15.94 -12.80
N GLY A 47 -9.58 -14.90 -11.98
CA GLY A 47 -9.80 -14.91 -10.54
C GLY A 47 -11.28 -14.82 -10.18
N HIS A 48 -11.60 -15.17 -8.94
CA HIS A 48 -12.97 -15.08 -8.42
C HIS A 48 -13.38 -13.59 -8.31
N PRO A 49 -14.64 -13.20 -8.60
CA PRO A 49 -15.05 -11.79 -8.52
C PRO A 49 -14.85 -11.18 -7.12
N LEU A 50 -15.05 -11.98 -6.07
CA LEU A 50 -14.80 -11.57 -4.68
C LEU A 50 -13.31 -11.39 -4.37
N GLU A 51 -12.42 -12.12 -5.04
CA GLU A 51 -10.97 -12.02 -4.81
C GLU A 51 -10.47 -10.59 -5.08
N ARG A 52 -10.99 -9.95 -6.13
CA ARG A 52 -10.68 -8.56 -6.44
C ARG A 52 -11.15 -7.60 -5.35
N LEU A 53 -12.31 -7.87 -4.76
CA LEU A 53 -12.89 -7.03 -3.70
C LEU A 53 -12.10 -7.19 -2.39
N GLU A 54 -11.77 -8.43 -2.02
CA GLU A 54 -11.02 -8.73 -0.79
C GLU A 54 -9.61 -8.12 -0.82
N LYS A 55 -8.94 -8.13 -1.97
CA LYS A 55 -7.63 -7.46 -2.15
C LYS A 55 -7.66 -5.97 -1.82
N THR A 56 -8.83 -5.33 -1.93
CA THR A 56 -9.01 -3.88 -1.70
C THR A 56 -9.86 -3.59 -0.46
N ARG A 57 -10.17 -4.60 0.35
CA ARG A 57 -11.05 -4.51 1.53
C ARG A 57 -10.64 -3.38 2.47
N LEU A 58 -9.39 -3.38 2.92
CA LEU A 58 -8.88 -2.41 3.90
C LEU A 58 -9.02 -0.96 3.41
N ALA A 59 -8.58 -0.68 2.18
CA ALA A 59 -8.68 0.66 1.59
C ALA A 59 -10.14 1.13 1.43
N ARG A 60 -11.06 0.20 1.10
CA ARG A 60 -12.48 0.49 0.97
C ARG A 60 -13.13 0.77 2.32
N ASP A 61 -12.78 0.01 3.35
CA ASP A 61 -13.31 0.17 4.70
C ASP A 61 -12.80 1.51 5.29
N GLU A 62 -11.51 1.83 5.13
CA GLU A 62 -10.97 3.14 5.49
C GLU A 62 -11.68 4.30 4.77
N TYR A 63 -11.92 4.15 3.46
CA TYR A 63 -12.63 5.17 2.69
C TYR A 63 -14.04 5.41 3.25
N ARG A 64 -14.76 4.33 3.56
CA ARG A 64 -16.08 4.38 4.17
C ARG A 64 -16.04 5.10 5.52
N ASP A 65 -15.07 4.79 6.37
CA ASP A 65 -14.93 5.39 7.69
C ASP A 65 -14.64 6.89 7.60
N LEU A 66 -13.78 7.32 6.67
CA LEU A 66 -13.52 8.74 6.43
C LEU A 66 -14.75 9.49 5.89
N GLN A 67 -15.60 8.84 5.09
CA GLN A 67 -16.88 9.41 4.66
C GLN A 67 -17.87 9.56 5.81
N ILE A 68 -17.94 8.58 6.70
CA ILE A 68 -18.77 8.65 7.91
C ILE A 68 -18.26 9.80 8.79
N LEU A 69 -16.96 9.86 9.03
CA LEU A 69 -16.33 10.90 9.83
C LEU A 69 -16.60 12.31 9.27
N ARG A 70 -16.50 12.47 7.95
CA ARG A 70 -16.89 13.71 7.25
C ARG A 70 -18.34 14.09 7.52
N SER A 71 -19.24 13.11 7.47
CA SER A 71 -20.68 13.34 7.60
C SER A 71 -21.06 13.72 9.03
N VAL A 72 -20.38 13.16 10.03
CA VAL A 72 -20.65 13.42 11.45
C VAL A 72 -19.95 14.68 11.95
N GLN A 73 -18.67 14.88 11.62
CA GLN A 73 -17.82 15.92 12.21
C GLN A 73 -17.43 17.04 11.24
N GLY A 74 -17.82 16.93 9.96
CA GLY A 74 -17.44 17.86 8.90
C GLY A 74 -16.09 17.53 8.25
N ILE A 75 -15.68 18.35 7.27
CA ILE A 75 -14.52 18.07 6.41
C ILE A 75 -13.17 18.12 7.12
N GLN A 76 -13.07 18.84 8.25
CA GLN A 76 -11.81 18.98 8.99
C GLN A 76 -11.32 17.65 9.56
N ALA A 77 -12.24 16.79 10.00
CA ALA A 77 -11.92 15.57 10.72
C ALA A 77 -11.17 14.55 9.85
N PRO A 78 -11.66 14.17 8.65
CA PRO A 78 -10.90 13.28 7.77
C PRO A 78 -9.61 13.94 7.26
N LEU A 79 -9.57 15.26 7.06
CA LEU A 79 -8.35 15.96 6.64
C LEU A 79 -7.25 15.84 7.70
N ARG A 80 -7.61 16.04 8.97
CA ARG A 80 -6.70 15.87 10.11
C ARG A 80 -6.18 14.43 10.19
N GLN A 81 -7.06 13.43 10.13
CA GLN A 81 -6.63 12.03 10.16
C GLN A 81 -5.68 11.69 9.00
N LEU A 82 -5.99 12.14 7.78
CA LEU A 82 -5.13 11.93 6.62
C LEU A 82 -3.78 12.65 6.78
N ALA A 83 -3.75 13.84 7.36
CA ALA A 83 -2.51 14.57 7.63
C ALA A 83 -1.64 13.84 8.68
N GLU A 84 -2.24 13.37 9.77
CA GLU A 84 -1.55 12.58 10.80
C GLU A 84 -0.97 11.28 10.22
N ARG A 85 -1.77 10.53 9.46
CA ARG A 85 -1.33 9.31 8.75
C ARG A 85 -0.20 9.58 7.76
N LYS A 86 -0.29 10.66 6.97
CA LYS A 86 0.77 11.05 6.03
C LYS A 86 2.06 11.42 6.75
N SER A 87 1.97 12.13 7.87
CA SER A 87 3.14 12.41 8.70
C SER A 87 3.75 11.12 9.25
N ALA A 88 2.93 10.15 9.65
CA ALA A 88 3.40 8.87 10.16
C ALA A 88 4.10 8.00 9.12
N ALA A 89 3.61 8.01 7.87
CA ALA A 89 4.25 7.30 6.77
C ALA A 89 5.63 7.88 6.39
N ASN A 90 5.88 9.16 6.67
CA ASN A 90 7.10 9.87 6.25
C ASN A 90 8.17 9.99 7.35
N VAL A 91 8.08 9.20 8.44
CA VAL A 91 9.11 9.19 9.48
C VAL A 91 10.44 8.71 8.88
N GLY A 92 11.48 9.54 9.00
CA GLY A 92 12.78 9.33 8.36
C GLY A 92 13.44 8.00 8.77
N ARG A 93 13.61 7.10 7.80
CA ARG A 93 14.41 5.88 7.90
C ARG A 93 15.29 5.73 6.66
N LEU A 94 16.35 4.94 6.80
CA LEU A 94 17.22 4.58 5.68
C LEU A 94 16.41 3.78 4.64
N PRO A 95 16.61 3.99 3.34
CA PRO A 95 15.77 3.41 2.29
C PRO A 95 15.83 1.88 2.21
N PHE A 96 16.86 1.26 2.79
CA PHE A 96 17.04 -0.19 2.86
C PHE A 96 16.58 -0.81 4.19
N LEU A 97 16.15 0.02 5.15
CA LEU A 97 15.66 -0.46 6.43
C LEU A 97 14.13 -0.35 6.45
N PRO A 98 13.39 -1.47 6.47
CA PRO A 98 11.93 -1.42 6.51
C PRO A 98 11.45 -0.68 7.76
N SER A 99 10.37 0.09 7.59
CA SER A 99 9.68 0.69 8.72
C SER A 99 8.80 -0.36 9.41
N SER A 100 8.85 -0.40 10.74
CA SER A 100 7.96 -1.25 11.55
C SER A 100 6.50 -0.79 11.60
N ASN A 101 6.11 0.23 10.81
CA ASN A 101 4.79 0.89 10.75
C ASN A 101 4.09 1.28 12.07
N LEU A 102 4.71 1.09 13.23
CA LEU A 102 4.09 1.19 14.56
C LEU A 102 3.30 2.48 14.80
N MET A 103 3.80 3.64 14.38
CA MET A 103 3.09 4.91 14.58
C MET A 103 1.78 4.98 13.79
N MET A 104 1.74 4.37 12.60
CA MET A 104 0.51 4.28 11.82
C MET A 104 -0.46 3.30 12.48
N ASP A 105 0.04 2.19 13.01
CA ASP A 105 -0.80 1.16 13.64
C ASP A 105 -1.50 1.69 14.89
N VAL A 106 -0.81 2.51 15.69
CA VAL A 106 -1.39 3.24 16.84
C VAL A 106 -2.49 4.23 16.38
N LEU A 107 -2.28 4.95 15.27
CA LEU A 107 -3.30 5.87 14.74
C LEU A 107 -4.53 5.13 14.19
N LEU A 108 -4.38 3.88 13.77
CA LEU A 108 -5.46 3.02 13.29
C LEU A 108 -6.12 2.21 14.41
N GLY A 109 -5.51 2.14 15.60
CA GLY A 109 -5.97 1.29 16.71
C GLY A 109 -5.73 -0.20 16.43
N HIS A 110 -4.77 -0.54 15.57
CA HIS A 110 -4.41 -1.93 15.26
C HIS A 110 -3.38 -2.51 16.25
N ASP A 111 -2.85 -1.70 17.17
CA ASP A 111 -1.86 -2.10 18.16
C ASP A 111 -2.45 -3.00 19.28
N GLU A 112 -3.75 -2.95 19.50
CA GLU A 112 -4.43 -3.77 20.52
C GLU A 112 -4.73 -5.20 20.05
N MET A 113 -4.79 -5.44 18.73
CA MET A 113 -5.30 -6.68 18.15
C MET A 113 -4.26 -7.32 17.23
N ILE A 114 -3.95 -8.59 17.46
CA ILE A 114 -3.06 -9.37 16.59
C ILE A 114 -3.92 -10.12 15.56
N MET A 115 -3.84 -9.72 14.30
CA MET A 115 -4.51 -10.39 13.20
C MET A 115 -3.59 -11.47 12.58
N PRO A 116 -4.13 -12.53 11.94
CA PRO A 116 -3.30 -13.51 11.22
C PRO A 116 -2.42 -12.86 10.15
N GLU A 117 -2.87 -11.75 9.59
CA GLU A 117 -2.17 -10.89 8.63
C GLU A 117 -0.82 -10.40 9.20
N ASN A 118 -0.78 -10.06 10.49
CA ASN A 118 0.44 -9.63 11.17
C ASN A 118 1.48 -10.74 11.34
N ILE A 119 1.08 -12.02 11.27
CA ILE A 119 1.97 -13.17 11.47
C ILE A 119 2.37 -13.80 10.14
N TYR A 120 1.42 -13.95 9.22
CA TYR A 120 1.61 -14.71 7.97
C TYR A 120 1.86 -13.84 6.75
N ASP A 121 1.53 -12.54 6.78
CA ASP A 121 1.65 -11.62 5.64
C ASP A 121 2.69 -10.51 5.90
N GLN A 122 3.85 -10.89 6.48
CA GLN A 122 4.98 -9.98 6.70
C GLN A 122 6.05 -10.18 5.61
N PRO A 123 5.91 -9.55 4.42
CA PRO A 123 6.91 -9.64 3.37
C PRO A 123 8.26 -9.05 3.80
N ASN A 124 8.27 -8.16 4.80
CA ASN A 124 9.46 -7.49 5.29
C ASN A 124 10.29 -8.34 6.27
N GLU A 125 9.66 -9.25 7.03
CA GLU A 125 10.34 -10.07 8.04
C GLU A 125 10.92 -11.36 7.42
N PHE A 126 10.27 -11.90 6.39
CA PHE A 126 10.72 -13.09 5.65
C PHE A 126 11.33 -12.75 4.29
N CYS A 127 11.90 -11.55 4.15
CA CYS A 127 12.35 -11.01 2.88
C CYS A 127 13.68 -11.64 2.43
N GLU A 128 13.61 -12.76 1.71
CA GLU A 128 14.74 -13.31 0.93
C GLU A 128 15.18 -12.36 -0.21
N VAL A 129 14.41 -11.28 -0.45
CA VAL A 129 14.59 -10.28 -1.52
C VAL A 129 15.10 -8.96 -0.96
N ASN A 130 15.87 -8.98 0.12
CA ASN A 130 16.63 -7.80 0.52
C ASN A 130 17.78 -7.61 -0.49
N LEU A 131 17.51 -6.77 -1.49
CA LEU A 131 18.52 -6.28 -2.42
C LEU A 131 19.71 -5.70 -1.63
N PRO A 132 20.94 -5.83 -2.15
CA PRO A 132 22.08 -5.16 -1.57
C PRO A 132 21.79 -3.68 -1.27
N PRO A 133 22.19 -3.14 -0.10
CA PRO A 133 21.83 -1.78 0.32
C PRO A 133 22.16 -0.69 -0.71
N HIS A 134 23.26 -0.85 -1.47
CA HIS A 134 23.64 0.09 -2.53
C HIS A 134 22.62 0.14 -3.66
N MET A 135 22.10 -1.00 -4.13
CA MET A 135 21.07 -1.06 -5.17
C MET A 135 19.76 -0.40 -4.73
N ILE A 136 19.37 -0.59 -3.47
CA ILE A 136 18.16 0.05 -2.91
C ILE A 136 18.34 1.57 -2.84
N MET A 137 19.53 2.02 -2.42
CA MET A 137 19.87 3.43 -2.35
C MET A 137 19.91 4.07 -3.74
N GLU A 138 20.53 3.41 -4.71
CA GLU A 138 20.63 3.85 -6.11
C GLU A 138 19.24 4.02 -6.75
N ARG A 139 18.35 3.04 -6.55
CA ARG A 139 16.95 3.12 -6.97
C ARG A 139 16.20 4.27 -6.30
N LYS A 140 16.42 4.51 -5.00
CA LYS A 140 15.74 5.59 -4.27
C LYS A 140 16.21 6.98 -4.73
N LEU A 141 17.48 7.10 -5.10
CA LEU A 141 18.10 8.32 -5.60
C LEU A 141 17.89 8.52 -7.12
N ASN A 142 17.18 7.60 -7.80
CA ASN A 142 16.95 7.60 -9.25
C ASN A 142 18.24 7.66 -10.07
N ILE A 143 19.32 7.03 -9.59
CA ILE A 143 20.60 6.94 -10.32
C ILE A 143 20.74 5.62 -11.12
N LEU A 144 19.88 4.64 -10.84
CA LEU A 144 19.67 3.40 -11.59
C LEU A 144 18.18 3.15 -11.86
#